data_AF-A0A7J5AQG3-F1
#
_entry.id   AF-A0A7J5AQG3-F1
#
_cell.length_a   1.000
_cell.length_b   1.000
_cell.length_c   1.000
_cell.angle_alpha   90.00
_cell.angle_beta   90.00
_cell.angle_gamma   90.00
#
_symmetry.space_group_name_H-M   'P 1'
#
loop_
_entity.id
_entity.type
_entity.pdbx_description
1 polymer ?
#
loop_
_entity_poly.entity_id
_entity_poly.type
_entity_poly.pdbx_seq_one_letter_code
_entity_poly.pdbx_strand_id
1 'polypeptide(L)'
;MRYLLLSFLVFALACNAPKKDNKSNVEEKENVVKEEVKKPEIINNELILVLKDPQKVKDAKALVNNSGLTWNNLIFDQKDLKIALITVPKDKVDFWIQRLEESGSFKSVEKNKTVSLNNIKEEYENRLLSMRKTPCFGDCPVYELSIDKDGNVTYNGIQYVNEKGKHEFKLSEEQFNKLTKMLNEGDFDSFKDVYDNERITDLPSTFITYKGKQIKIRLWNDIPDALINVHEYIEGILLDKKFFN
;
A
#
# COMPACT_ATOMS: atom_id res chain seq x y z
N MET A 1 76.53 -22.52 -6.11
CA MET A 1 76.29 -22.21 -4.68
C MET A 1 75.01 -22.96 -4.29
N ARG A 2 75.06 -23.90 -3.33
CA ARG A 2 74.58 -23.79 -1.93
C ARG A 2 73.07 -23.45 -1.86
N TYR A 3 72.16 -24.37 -1.47
CA TYR A 3 71.95 -25.04 -0.15
C TYR A 3 71.43 -24.04 0.92
N LEU A 4 70.48 -24.29 1.86
CA LEU A 4 69.75 -25.43 2.48
C LEU A 4 68.25 -24.99 2.71
N LEU A 5 67.19 -25.67 3.18
CA LEU A 5 66.60 -27.03 3.50
C LEU A 5 65.05 -26.76 3.61
N LEU A 6 64.03 -27.62 3.53
CA LEU A 6 63.75 -29.08 3.63
C LEU A 6 63.48 -29.66 5.05
N SER A 7 62.20 -29.64 5.49
CA SER A 7 61.55 -30.49 6.53
C SER A 7 60.02 -30.33 6.39
N PHE A 8 59.12 -31.34 6.28
CA PHE A 8 58.73 -32.45 7.20
C PHE A 8 58.07 -31.96 8.51
N LEU A 9 57.07 -32.62 9.14
CA LEU A 9 56.25 -33.85 8.92
C LEU A 9 54.90 -33.62 9.67
N VAL A 10 53.69 -33.79 9.12
CA VAL A 10 52.87 -35.02 8.98
C VAL A 10 52.48 -35.77 10.29
N PHE A 11 51.16 -35.78 10.54
CA PHE A 11 50.35 -36.74 11.35
C PHE A 11 50.43 -36.75 12.90
N ALA A 12 49.41 -37.40 13.48
CA ALA A 12 49.07 -37.42 14.92
C ALA A 12 49.29 -38.80 15.56
N LEU A 13 49.15 -38.91 16.89
CA LEU A 13 48.38 -40.00 17.54
C LEU A 13 48.21 -39.82 19.08
N ALA A 14 46.96 -39.93 19.52
CA ALA A 14 46.43 -40.70 20.66
C ALA A 14 46.91 -40.56 22.13
N CYS A 15 45.89 -40.66 23.01
CA CYS A 15 45.87 -41.27 24.35
C CYS A 15 46.62 -40.62 25.53
N ASN A 16 45.84 -40.30 26.58
CA ASN A 16 46.16 -40.82 27.91
C ASN A 16 44.89 -41.02 28.77
N ALA A 17 44.87 -42.05 29.63
CA ALA A 17 43.76 -42.37 30.54
C ALA A 17 44.21 -43.34 31.65
N PRO A 18 43.68 -43.19 32.88
CA PRO A 18 43.61 -44.30 33.84
C PRO A 18 42.17 -44.62 34.30
N LYS A 19 42.00 -45.77 34.96
CA LYS A 19 40.73 -46.44 35.30
C LYS A 19 40.33 -46.19 36.77
N LYS A 20 39.04 -46.37 37.12
CA LYS A 20 38.56 -47.61 37.79
C LYS A 20 37.05 -47.69 38.11
N ASP A 21 36.49 -48.82 37.68
CA ASP A 21 35.62 -49.79 38.37
C ASP A 21 34.21 -49.48 38.95
N ASN A 22 33.31 -50.41 38.59
CA ASN A 22 32.09 -50.90 39.26
C ASN A 22 30.69 -50.32 38.95
N LYS A 23 29.71 -51.22 39.01
CA LYS A 23 28.29 -51.07 38.65
C LYS A 23 27.40 -51.19 39.89
N SER A 24 26.28 -50.46 39.89
CA SER A 24 25.01 -50.93 40.49
C SER A 24 23.83 -50.21 39.83
N ASN A 25 22.75 -50.94 39.55
CA ASN A 25 21.47 -50.32 39.18
C ASN A 25 20.77 -49.84 40.45
N VAL A 26 20.21 -48.63 40.42
CA VAL A 26 19.01 -48.25 41.17
C VAL A 26 18.13 -47.44 40.22
N GLU A 27 16.84 -47.74 40.17
CA GLU A 27 15.88 -46.95 39.42
C GLU A 27 15.45 -45.74 40.26
N GLU A 28 15.50 -44.53 39.71
CA GLU A 28 14.87 -43.36 40.32
C GLU A 28 14.04 -42.60 39.28
N LYS A 29 12.85 -42.15 39.69
CA LYS A 29 11.78 -41.75 38.77
C LYS A 29 11.83 -40.25 38.50
N GLU A 30 12.52 -39.82 37.45
CA GLU A 30 12.39 -38.45 36.97
C GLU A 30 11.00 -38.21 36.38
N ASN A 31 10.23 -37.37 37.08
CA ASN A 31 8.88 -37.00 36.75
C ASN A 31 8.93 -35.85 35.72
N VAL A 32 9.14 -36.19 34.43
CA VAL A 32 9.27 -35.21 33.35
C VAL A 32 7.95 -34.48 33.13
N VAL A 33 7.80 -33.33 33.82
CA VAL A 33 6.78 -32.34 33.53
C VAL A 33 7.04 -31.81 32.12
N LYS A 34 6.23 -32.26 31.16
CA LYS A 34 6.19 -31.65 29.84
C LYS A 34 5.52 -30.29 29.96
N GLU A 35 6.32 -29.24 30.06
CA GLU A 35 5.83 -27.90 29.71
C GLU A 35 5.39 -27.93 28.25
N GLU A 36 4.08 -27.81 28.03
CA GLU A 36 3.55 -27.53 26.71
C GLU A 36 4.00 -26.12 26.30
N VAL A 37 5.11 -26.05 25.56
CA VAL A 37 5.55 -24.84 24.86
C VAL A 37 4.43 -24.44 23.91
N LYS A 38 3.57 -23.52 24.36
CA LYS A 38 2.43 -23.02 23.59
C LYS A 38 2.96 -22.42 22.29
N LYS A 39 2.76 -23.16 21.20
CA LYS A 39 3.04 -22.69 19.84
C LYS A 39 2.43 -21.30 19.67
N PRO A 40 3.21 -20.27 19.26
CA PRO A 40 2.72 -18.90 19.24
C PRO A 40 1.46 -18.81 18.37
N GLU A 41 0.40 -18.24 18.94
CA GLU A 41 -0.89 -18.14 18.26
C GLU A 41 -0.77 -17.13 17.12
N ILE A 42 -0.86 -17.62 15.88
CA ILE A 42 -0.68 -16.79 14.69
C ILE A 42 -1.91 -15.88 14.56
N ILE A 43 -1.68 -14.57 14.64
CA ILE A 43 -2.72 -13.52 14.58
C ILE A 43 -3.21 -13.34 13.12
N ASN A 44 -3.85 -14.37 12.59
CA ASN A 44 -4.31 -14.46 11.19
C ASN A 44 -5.60 -13.65 10.90
N ASN A 45 -6.09 -12.89 11.86
CA ASN A 45 -7.38 -12.18 11.81
C ASN A 45 -7.24 -10.66 11.95
N GLU A 46 -6.07 -10.13 11.62
CA GLU A 46 -5.85 -8.70 11.41
C GLU A 46 -5.92 -8.37 9.91
N LEU A 47 -6.60 -7.27 9.58
CA LEU A 47 -6.63 -6.70 8.24
C LEU A 47 -6.00 -5.30 8.26
N ILE A 48 -5.27 -4.97 7.19
CA ILE A 48 -4.79 -3.63 6.89
C ILE A 48 -5.74 -3.00 5.87
N LEU A 49 -6.19 -1.77 6.14
CA LEU A 49 -7.14 -1.05 5.31
C LEU A 49 -6.47 0.23 4.79
N VAL A 50 -6.25 0.32 3.48
CA VAL A 50 -5.81 1.56 2.84
C VAL A 50 -7.03 2.43 2.60
N LEU A 51 -7.11 3.64 3.16
CA LEU A 51 -8.29 4.49 2.99
C LEU A 51 -8.35 5.06 1.56
N LYS A 52 -9.54 5.07 0.94
CA LYS A 52 -9.77 5.67 -0.40
C LYS A 52 -9.75 7.20 -0.36
N ASP A 53 -10.11 7.77 0.79
CA ASP A 53 -10.07 9.18 1.12
C ASP A 53 -9.32 9.38 2.45
N PRO A 54 -8.05 9.85 2.40
CA PRO A 54 -7.21 10.09 3.58
C PRO A 54 -7.79 11.10 4.58
N GLN A 55 -8.74 11.95 4.17
CA GLN A 55 -9.36 12.93 5.06
C GLN A 55 -10.52 12.31 5.87
N LYS A 56 -11.10 11.20 5.40
CA LYS A 56 -12.30 10.54 5.97
C LYS A 56 -12.01 9.45 7.01
N VAL A 57 -10.95 9.62 7.82
CA VAL A 57 -10.59 8.68 8.90
C VAL A 57 -11.75 8.46 9.89
N LYS A 58 -12.55 9.50 10.17
CA LYS A 58 -13.72 9.41 11.07
C LYS A 58 -14.80 8.49 10.48
N ASP A 59 -15.17 8.70 9.22
CA ASP A 59 -16.20 7.93 8.51
C ASP A 59 -15.78 6.46 8.39
N ALA A 60 -14.53 6.22 7.98
CA ALA A 60 -13.96 4.88 7.86
C ALA A 60 -13.92 4.13 9.21
N LYS A 61 -13.55 4.82 10.31
CA LYS A 61 -13.58 4.25 11.66
C LYS A 61 -14.99 4.00 12.18
N ALA A 62 -15.94 4.87 11.87
CA ALA A 62 -17.35 4.66 12.18
C ALA A 62 -17.90 3.44 11.45
N LEU A 63 -17.57 3.24 10.17
CA LEU A 63 -17.98 2.07 9.39
C LEU A 63 -17.48 0.76 10.00
N VAL A 64 -16.18 0.69 10.34
CA VAL A 64 -15.57 -0.48 11.00
C VAL A 64 -16.26 -0.77 12.34
N ASN A 65 -16.37 0.23 13.22
CA ASN A 65 -16.96 0.06 14.54
C ASN A 65 -18.46 -0.33 14.47
N ASN A 66 -19.23 0.31 13.59
CA ASN A 66 -20.67 0.03 13.41
C ASN A 66 -20.90 -1.35 12.77
N SER A 67 -19.90 -1.91 12.09
CA SER A 67 -19.91 -3.29 11.58
C SER A 67 -19.61 -4.34 12.67
N GLY A 68 -19.39 -3.93 13.92
CA GLY A 68 -19.01 -4.81 15.02
C GLY A 68 -17.54 -5.26 14.99
N LEU A 69 -16.69 -4.53 14.26
CA LEU A 69 -15.26 -4.79 14.14
C LEU A 69 -14.44 -3.86 15.05
N THR A 70 -13.24 -4.29 15.42
CA THR A 70 -12.33 -3.48 16.24
C THR A 70 -11.38 -2.69 15.34
N TRP A 71 -11.47 -1.36 15.35
CA TRP A 71 -10.41 -0.50 14.86
C TRP A 71 -9.28 -0.41 15.90
N ASN A 72 -8.10 -0.96 15.59
CA ASN A 72 -6.94 -0.92 16.48
C ASN A 72 -6.32 0.49 16.44
N ASN A 73 -5.67 0.86 15.35
CA ASN A 73 -4.94 2.12 15.19
C ASN A 73 -4.69 2.45 13.71
N LEU A 74 -4.18 3.66 13.44
CA LEU A 74 -3.45 3.91 12.19
C LEU A 74 -2.03 3.36 12.35
N ILE A 75 -1.58 2.56 11.38
CA ILE A 75 -0.23 1.99 11.28
C ILE A 75 0.64 2.72 10.24
N PHE A 76 0.01 3.57 9.41
CA PHE A 76 0.68 4.57 8.60
C PHE A 76 -0.22 5.81 8.51
N ASP A 77 0.35 6.97 8.78
CA ASP A 77 -0.39 8.23 8.89
C ASP A 77 0.39 9.37 8.22
N GLN A 78 0.21 9.48 6.90
CA GLN A 78 0.71 10.59 6.08
C GLN A 78 -0.46 11.42 5.53
N LYS A 79 -0.19 12.66 5.12
CA LYS A 79 -1.24 13.62 4.67
C LYS A 79 -2.24 13.00 3.69
N ASP A 80 -1.73 12.29 2.68
CA ASP A 80 -2.48 11.69 1.57
C ASP A 80 -2.41 10.15 1.52
N LEU A 81 -1.88 9.50 2.56
CA LEU A 81 -2.00 8.04 2.74
C LEU A 81 -2.22 7.68 4.21
N LYS A 82 -3.36 7.05 4.47
CA LYS A 82 -3.76 6.50 5.78
C LYS A 82 -3.92 4.99 5.64
N ILE A 83 -3.27 4.23 6.52
CA ILE A 83 -3.46 2.78 6.62
C ILE A 83 -3.89 2.44 8.04
N ALA A 84 -5.09 1.87 8.17
CA ALA A 84 -5.62 1.40 9.43
C ALA A 84 -5.30 -0.09 9.66
N LEU A 85 -5.08 -0.48 10.91
CA LEU A 85 -5.10 -1.86 11.35
C LEU A 85 -6.43 -2.14 12.04
N ILE A 86 -7.10 -3.22 11.66
CA ILE A 86 -8.34 -3.68 12.28
C ILE A 86 -8.26 -5.16 12.64
N THR A 87 -9.08 -5.57 13.61
CA THR A 87 -9.24 -6.97 14.02
C THR A 87 -10.63 -7.47 13.62
N VAL A 88 -10.70 -8.62 12.95
CA VAL A 88 -11.94 -9.28 12.50
C VAL A 88 -12.12 -10.66 13.17
N PRO A 89 -13.32 -11.28 13.14
CA PRO A 89 -13.49 -12.66 13.60
C PRO A 89 -12.64 -13.66 12.79
N LYS A 90 -11.95 -14.57 13.49
CA LYS A 90 -11.02 -15.57 12.91
C LYS A 90 -11.68 -16.48 11.85
N ASP A 91 -12.97 -16.71 11.96
CA ASP A 91 -13.80 -17.53 11.06
C ASP A 91 -14.38 -16.76 9.86
N LYS A 92 -14.26 -15.43 9.83
CA LYS A 92 -14.91 -14.55 8.83
C LYS A 92 -13.96 -13.58 8.14
N VAL A 93 -12.66 -13.89 8.11
CA VAL A 93 -11.64 -13.01 7.53
C VAL A 93 -11.97 -12.65 6.07
N ASP A 94 -12.22 -13.64 5.23
CA ASP A 94 -12.47 -13.42 3.78
C ASP A 94 -13.84 -12.77 3.52
N PHE A 95 -14.85 -13.09 4.33
CA PHE A 95 -16.16 -12.43 4.34
C PHE A 95 -16.06 -10.92 4.66
N TRP A 96 -15.12 -10.53 5.54
CA TRP A 96 -14.88 -9.14 5.90
C TRP A 96 -13.97 -8.41 4.91
N ILE A 97 -13.03 -9.11 4.26
CA ILE A 97 -12.29 -8.53 3.11
C ILE A 97 -13.30 -8.07 2.05
N GLN A 98 -14.12 -8.99 1.54
CA GLN A 98 -15.14 -8.68 0.52
C GLN A 98 -16.04 -7.51 0.95
N ARG A 99 -16.61 -7.55 2.16
CA ARG A 99 -17.52 -6.49 2.65
C ARG A 99 -16.88 -5.12 2.79
N LEU A 100 -15.60 -5.06 3.16
CA LEU A 100 -14.90 -3.79 3.32
C LEU A 100 -14.46 -3.25 1.94
N GLU A 101 -14.12 -4.10 0.97
CA GLU A 101 -13.89 -3.70 -0.43
C GLU A 101 -15.19 -3.16 -1.06
N GLU A 102 -16.29 -3.90 -0.95
CA GLU A 102 -17.63 -3.50 -1.42
C GLU A 102 -18.14 -2.20 -0.78
N SER A 103 -17.62 -1.81 0.39
CA SER A 103 -18.01 -0.57 1.08
C SER A 103 -17.58 0.72 0.37
N GLY A 104 -16.63 0.63 -0.58
CA GLY A 104 -16.06 1.78 -1.29
C GLY A 104 -15.28 2.78 -0.42
N SER A 105 -15.14 2.55 0.89
CA SER A 105 -14.41 3.45 1.81
C SER A 105 -12.90 3.22 1.80
N PHE A 106 -12.47 2.06 1.27
CA PHE A 106 -11.07 1.63 1.23
C PHE A 106 -10.61 1.45 -0.22
N LYS A 107 -9.31 1.64 -0.47
CA LYS A 107 -8.64 1.42 -1.76
C LYS A 107 -8.19 -0.05 -1.89
N SER A 108 -7.67 -0.63 -0.82
CA SER A 108 -7.43 -2.07 -0.68
C SER A 108 -7.71 -2.52 0.75
N VAL A 109 -8.03 -3.81 0.89
CA VAL A 109 -8.28 -4.49 2.17
C VAL A 109 -7.49 -5.79 2.16
N GLU A 110 -6.42 -5.88 2.94
CA GLU A 110 -5.47 -6.98 2.86
C GLU A 110 -5.25 -7.63 4.23
N LYS A 111 -4.84 -8.91 4.25
CA LYS A 111 -4.46 -9.59 5.50
C LYS A 111 -3.13 -9.00 6.00
N ASN A 112 -3.01 -8.69 7.29
CA ASN A 112 -1.82 -8.03 7.83
C ASN A 112 -0.54 -8.86 7.55
N LYS A 113 0.31 -8.31 6.68
CA LYS A 113 1.57 -8.92 6.24
C LYS A 113 2.61 -7.82 6.06
N THR A 114 3.81 -8.04 6.60
CA THR A 114 4.95 -7.12 6.48
C THR A 114 5.27 -6.78 5.02
N VAL A 115 5.14 -7.76 4.10
CA VAL A 115 5.39 -7.56 2.66
C VAL A 115 4.38 -6.58 2.06
N SER A 116 3.06 -6.78 2.25
CA SER A 116 2.05 -5.82 1.79
C SER A 116 2.31 -4.41 2.33
N LEU A 117 2.60 -4.28 3.63
CA LEU A 117 2.87 -2.98 4.25
C LEU A 117 4.15 -2.30 3.76
N ASN A 118 5.15 -3.05 3.30
CA ASN A 118 6.35 -2.48 2.70
C ASN A 118 6.08 -2.07 1.25
N ASN A 119 5.46 -2.95 0.44
CA ASN A 119 5.08 -2.66 -0.94
C ASN A 119 4.22 -1.38 -1.04
N ILE A 120 3.20 -1.22 -0.18
CA ILE A 120 2.33 -0.02 -0.17
C ILE A 120 3.13 1.26 0.18
N LYS A 121 4.17 1.16 1.02
CA LYS A 121 5.06 2.29 1.33
C LYS A 121 6.02 2.58 0.17
N GLU A 122 6.56 1.56 -0.47
CA GLU A 122 7.45 1.71 -1.63
C GLU A 122 6.70 2.32 -2.83
N GLU A 123 5.45 1.89 -3.10
CA GLU A 123 4.55 2.55 -4.05
C GLU A 123 4.25 4.01 -3.66
N TYR A 124 3.98 4.27 -2.37
CA TYR A 124 3.71 5.62 -1.87
C TYR A 124 4.90 6.55 -2.03
N GLU A 125 6.10 6.10 -1.65
CA GLU A 125 7.34 6.88 -1.73
C GLU A 125 7.84 7.01 -3.18
N ASN A 126 7.59 6.06 -4.09
CA ASN A 126 7.97 6.21 -5.50
C ASN A 126 6.94 6.98 -6.35
N ARG A 127 5.73 7.22 -5.85
CA ARG A 127 4.70 7.99 -6.57
C ARG A 127 5.15 9.44 -6.82
N LEU A 128 4.99 9.89 -8.07
CA LEU A 128 5.05 11.30 -8.44
C LEU A 128 3.70 11.97 -8.19
N LEU A 129 2.62 11.40 -8.74
CA LEU A 129 1.26 11.93 -8.70
C LEU A 129 0.23 10.80 -8.70
N SER A 130 -0.93 11.01 -8.09
CA SER A 130 -2.12 10.19 -8.34
C SER A 130 -3.35 11.03 -8.66
N MET A 131 -4.25 10.49 -9.47
CA MET A 131 -5.53 11.11 -9.82
C MET A 131 -6.67 10.07 -9.74
N ARG A 132 -7.84 10.45 -9.24
CA ARG A 132 -9.04 9.58 -9.27
C ARG A 132 -10.33 10.35 -9.52
N LYS A 133 -11.27 9.76 -10.26
CA LYS A 133 -12.59 10.34 -10.55
C LYS A 133 -13.69 9.55 -9.84
N THR A 134 -14.71 10.22 -9.30
CA THR A 134 -15.89 9.56 -8.70
C THR A 134 -17.03 9.44 -9.72
N PRO A 135 -18.00 8.53 -9.50
CA PRO A 135 -19.23 8.50 -10.29
C PRO A 135 -20.04 9.81 -10.28
N CYS A 136 -20.90 9.95 -11.28
CA CYS A 136 -22.11 10.78 -11.32
C CYS A 136 -23.31 9.86 -11.65
N PHE A 137 -24.52 10.39 -11.84
CA PHE A 137 -25.70 9.62 -12.27
C PHE A 137 -25.72 9.35 -13.78
N GLY A 138 -24.99 10.13 -14.58
CA GLY A 138 -24.73 9.88 -15.99
C GLY A 138 -23.44 9.08 -16.24
N ASP A 139 -23.06 8.96 -17.51
CA ASP A 139 -21.93 8.12 -17.95
C ASP A 139 -20.54 8.76 -17.72
N CYS A 140 -20.30 9.40 -16.58
CA CYS A 140 -19.01 10.03 -16.26
C CYS A 140 -17.90 8.98 -16.07
N PRO A 141 -16.74 9.02 -16.77
CA PRO A 141 -15.69 8.01 -16.63
C PRO A 141 -15.11 7.96 -15.21
N VAL A 142 -15.18 6.78 -14.59
CA VAL A 142 -14.74 6.49 -13.23
C VAL A 142 -13.49 5.63 -13.29
N TYR A 143 -12.38 6.16 -12.79
CA TYR A 143 -11.10 5.46 -12.75
C TYR A 143 -10.21 5.96 -11.59
N GLU A 144 -9.15 5.20 -11.30
CA GLU A 144 -8.01 5.62 -10.49
C GLU A 144 -6.71 5.53 -11.30
N LEU A 145 -5.76 6.43 -11.05
CA LEU A 145 -4.48 6.51 -11.74
C LEU A 145 -3.37 6.89 -10.78
N SER A 146 -2.19 6.30 -10.96
CA SER A 146 -0.94 6.65 -10.27
C SER A 146 0.21 6.67 -11.27
N ILE A 147 1.05 7.71 -11.17
CA ILE A 147 2.27 7.90 -11.96
C ILE A 147 3.44 7.89 -10.97
N ASP A 148 4.47 7.10 -11.23
CA ASP A 148 5.69 7.06 -10.41
C ASP A 148 6.77 8.05 -10.89
N LYS A 149 7.87 8.15 -10.14
CA LYS A 149 9.02 9.02 -10.43
C LYS A 149 9.86 8.56 -11.62
N ASP A 150 9.57 7.37 -12.16
CA ASP A 150 10.19 6.82 -13.37
C ASP A 150 9.30 6.99 -14.61
N GLY A 151 8.10 7.57 -14.47
CA GLY A 151 7.12 7.78 -15.53
C GLY A 151 6.33 6.53 -15.92
N ASN A 152 6.33 5.48 -15.09
CA ASN A 152 5.39 4.38 -15.24
C ASN A 152 4.02 4.79 -14.69
N VAL A 153 2.96 4.33 -15.34
CA VAL A 153 1.56 4.66 -15.03
C VAL A 153 0.79 3.38 -14.77
N THR A 154 0.17 3.31 -13.59
CA THR A 154 -0.93 2.37 -13.31
C THR A 154 -2.24 3.13 -13.48
N TYR A 155 -3.08 2.65 -14.40
CA TYR A 155 -4.48 3.06 -14.55
C TYR A 155 -5.40 1.92 -14.08
N ASN A 156 -6.52 2.23 -13.45
CA ASN A 156 -7.54 1.28 -13.05
C ASN A 156 -8.94 1.80 -13.44
N GLY A 157 -9.49 1.27 -14.53
CA GLY A 157 -10.80 1.66 -15.04
C GLY A 157 -11.94 0.93 -14.33
N ILE A 158 -12.96 1.66 -13.86
CA ILE A 158 -14.02 1.13 -13.00
C ILE A 158 -15.38 1.10 -13.72
N GLN A 159 -15.87 2.26 -14.15
CA GLN A 159 -17.22 2.44 -14.70
C GLN A 159 -17.22 3.54 -15.76
N TYR A 160 -18.07 3.39 -16.80
CA TYR A 160 -18.14 4.32 -17.95
C TYR A 160 -16.79 4.59 -18.64
N VAL A 161 -16.00 3.52 -18.76
CA VAL A 161 -14.69 3.49 -19.40
C VAL A 161 -14.70 2.34 -20.42
N ASN A 162 -13.95 2.51 -21.52
CA ASN A 162 -13.78 1.47 -22.54
C ASN A 162 -12.98 0.30 -21.96
N GLU A 163 -11.89 0.64 -21.25
CA GLU A 163 -10.97 -0.32 -20.64
C GLU A 163 -11.17 -0.36 -19.12
N LYS A 164 -11.54 -1.55 -18.61
CA LYS A 164 -11.74 -1.81 -17.17
C LYS A 164 -10.59 -2.59 -16.56
N GLY A 165 -10.48 -2.53 -15.24
CA GLY A 165 -9.41 -3.18 -14.48
C GLY A 165 -8.07 -2.44 -14.57
N LYS A 166 -7.01 -3.09 -14.10
CA LYS A 166 -5.65 -2.53 -14.05
C LYS A 166 -4.98 -2.60 -15.43
N HIS A 167 -4.52 -1.46 -15.93
CA HIS A 167 -3.69 -1.32 -17.13
C HIS A 167 -2.39 -0.60 -16.76
N GLU A 168 -1.27 -1.03 -17.33
CA GLU A 168 0.05 -0.47 -17.06
C GLU A 168 0.72 0.00 -18.36
N PHE A 169 1.34 1.17 -18.33
CA PHE A 169 2.12 1.70 -19.45
C PHE A 169 3.21 2.65 -18.94
N LYS A 170 4.17 3.01 -19.81
CA LYS A 170 5.14 4.08 -19.53
C LYS A 170 4.80 5.31 -20.37
N LEU A 171 4.98 6.50 -19.79
CA LEU A 171 5.00 7.76 -20.52
C LEU A 171 6.23 7.82 -21.44
N SER A 172 6.14 8.55 -22.55
CA SER A 172 7.36 8.95 -23.28
C SER A 172 8.19 9.92 -22.44
N GLU A 173 9.48 10.03 -22.74
CA GLU A 173 10.37 11.00 -22.08
C GLU A 173 9.84 12.43 -22.21
N GLU A 174 9.35 12.81 -23.39
CA GLU A 174 8.68 14.10 -23.61
C GLU A 174 7.45 14.28 -22.71
N GLN A 175 6.59 13.24 -22.63
CA GLN A 175 5.38 13.30 -21.80
C GLN A 175 5.71 13.44 -20.31
N PHE A 176 6.66 12.66 -19.82
CA PHE A 176 7.07 12.69 -18.43
C PHE A 176 7.75 14.01 -18.05
N ASN A 177 8.63 14.53 -18.92
CA ASN A 177 9.28 15.82 -18.72
C ASN A 177 8.27 16.98 -18.75
N LYS A 178 7.29 16.95 -19.66
CA LYS A 178 6.23 17.96 -19.74
C LYS A 178 5.33 17.97 -18.50
N LEU A 179 4.89 16.79 -18.04
CA LEU A 179 4.12 16.66 -16.79
C LEU A 179 4.93 17.15 -15.59
N THR A 180 6.18 16.69 -15.44
CA THR A 180 7.06 17.06 -14.33
C THR A 180 7.38 18.56 -14.31
N LYS A 181 7.46 19.20 -15.48
CA LYS A 181 7.57 20.66 -15.59
C LYS A 181 6.32 21.35 -15.03
N MET A 182 5.12 21.02 -15.51
CA MET A 182 3.86 21.61 -15.04
C MET A 182 3.67 21.46 -13.51
N LEU A 183 4.05 20.30 -12.97
CA LEU A 183 3.97 20.00 -11.53
C LEU A 183 4.98 20.78 -10.67
N ASN A 184 6.10 21.23 -11.24
CA ASN A 184 7.10 22.05 -10.53
C ASN A 184 6.90 23.56 -10.74
N GLU A 185 6.20 23.97 -11.80
CA GLU A 185 5.81 25.38 -12.02
C GLU A 185 4.54 25.77 -11.24
N GLY A 186 3.71 24.80 -10.83
CA GLY A 186 2.54 25.03 -9.98
C GLY A 186 2.84 25.04 -8.47
N ASP A 187 2.36 26.06 -7.77
CA ASP A 187 2.40 26.13 -6.30
C ASP A 187 1.26 25.32 -5.66
N PHE A 188 1.38 23.99 -5.73
CA PHE A 188 0.33 23.06 -5.27
C PHE A 188 0.00 23.19 -3.78
N ASP A 189 0.93 23.60 -2.92
CA ASP A 189 0.68 23.71 -1.47
C ASP A 189 -0.25 24.88 -1.13
N SER A 190 -0.20 26.01 -1.87
CA SER A 190 -1.08 27.16 -1.65
C SER A 190 -2.49 27.02 -2.24
N PHE A 191 -2.71 26.03 -3.12
CA PHE A 191 -4.04 25.76 -3.68
C PHE A 191 -5.05 25.32 -2.60
N LYS A 192 -6.34 25.59 -2.83
CA LYS A 192 -7.41 25.14 -1.92
C LYS A 192 -7.47 23.61 -1.91
N ASP A 193 -7.79 23.01 -0.78
CA ASP A 193 -7.99 21.55 -0.71
C ASP A 193 -9.29 21.11 -1.44
N VAL A 194 -10.23 22.03 -1.66
CA VAL A 194 -11.54 21.78 -2.30
C VAL A 194 -11.93 22.94 -3.23
N TYR A 195 -12.35 22.59 -4.46
CA TYR A 195 -12.99 23.47 -5.44
C TYR A 195 -14.37 22.86 -5.80
N ASP A 196 -15.43 23.35 -5.16
CA ASP A 196 -16.76 22.73 -5.15
C ASP A 196 -17.86 23.79 -4.94
N ASN A 197 -19.10 23.43 -5.24
CA ASN A 197 -20.29 24.17 -4.86
C ASN A 197 -21.36 23.18 -4.39
N GLU A 198 -21.58 23.10 -3.08
CA GLU A 198 -22.48 22.13 -2.43
C GLU A 198 -23.93 22.25 -2.91
N ARG A 199 -24.34 23.40 -3.47
CA ARG A 199 -25.68 23.62 -4.03
C ARG A 199 -25.89 22.97 -5.40
N ILE A 200 -24.82 22.57 -6.09
CA ILE A 200 -24.89 21.86 -7.35
C ILE A 200 -24.79 20.36 -7.05
N THR A 201 -25.82 19.61 -7.42
CA THR A 201 -25.85 18.14 -7.30
C THR A 201 -25.16 17.46 -8.48
N ASP A 202 -24.94 16.15 -8.38
CA ASP A 202 -24.58 15.26 -9.51
C ASP A 202 -23.27 15.55 -10.29
N LEU A 203 -22.45 16.51 -9.86
CA LEU A 203 -21.11 16.66 -10.42
C LEU A 203 -20.15 15.57 -9.89
N PRO A 204 -19.39 14.88 -10.77
CA PRO A 204 -18.32 13.98 -10.36
C PRO A 204 -17.17 14.78 -9.72
N SER A 205 -16.41 14.13 -8.84
CA SER A 205 -15.23 14.73 -8.22
C SER A 205 -13.95 14.11 -8.80
N THR A 206 -13.11 14.93 -9.42
CA THR A 206 -11.71 14.58 -9.68
C THR A 206 -10.89 14.92 -8.42
N PHE A 207 -10.03 14.02 -7.98
CA PHE A 207 -9.06 14.26 -6.92
C PHE A 207 -7.66 14.15 -7.51
N ILE A 208 -6.85 15.20 -7.40
CA ILE A 208 -5.43 15.21 -7.80
C ILE A 208 -4.58 15.23 -6.53
N THR A 209 -3.53 14.41 -6.49
CA THR A 209 -2.66 14.28 -5.31
C THR A 209 -1.19 14.34 -5.72
N TYR A 210 -0.44 15.28 -5.15
CA TYR A 210 0.96 15.58 -5.48
C TYR A 210 1.71 16.07 -4.23
N LYS A 211 2.97 15.64 -4.01
CA LYS A 211 3.82 16.04 -2.86
C LYS A 211 3.12 15.97 -1.47
N GLY A 212 2.16 15.05 -1.29
CA GLY A 212 1.39 14.92 -0.04
C GLY A 212 0.18 15.86 0.10
N LYS A 213 -0.05 16.75 -0.88
CA LYS A 213 -1.25 17.59 -1.00
C LYS A 213 -2.29 16.84 -1.83
N GLN A 214 -3.52 16.69 -1.31
CA GLN A 214 -4.67 16.20 -2.07
C GLN A 214 -5.67 17.34 -2.28
N ILE A 215 -6.08 17.54 -3.54
CA ILE A 215 -7.04 18.57 -3.95
C ILE A 215 -8.25 17.88 -4.58
N LYS A 216 -9.45 18.17 -4.06
CA LYS A 216 -10.74 17.78 -4.64
C LYS A 216 -11.23 18.88 -5.59
N ILE A 217 -11.46 18.52 -6.84
CA ILE A 217 -12.13 19.35 -7.85
C ILE A 217 -13.49 18.71 -8.14
N ARG A 218 -14.56 19.46 -7.96
CA ARG A 218 -15.94 19.06 -8.32
C ARG A 218 -16.65 20.12 -9.15
N LEU A 219 -16.24 21.39 -9.07
CA LEU A 219 -16.69 22.45 -9.98
C LEU A 219 -15.48 23.14 -10.60
N TRP A 220 -15.42 23.17 -11.94
CA TRP A 220 -14.37 23.81 -12.73
C TRP A 220 -14.55 25.33 -12.82
N ASN A 221 -14.48 26.00 -11.68
CA ASN A 221 -14.61 27.46 -11.54
C ASN A 221 -13.62 28.00 -10.48
N ASP A 222 -13.00 29.15 -10.75
CA ASP A 222 -11.96 29.77 -9.91
C ASP A 222 -10.80 28.81 -9.53
N ILE A 223 -10.41 27.96 -10.48
CA ILE A 223 -9.30 27.00 -10.35
C ILE A 223 -8.02 27.61 -10.99
N PRO A 224 -6.84 27.50 -10.34
CA PRO A 224 -5.58 27.94 -10.93
C PRO A 224 -5.22 27.18 -12.22
N ASP A 225 -4.79 27.91 -13.25
CA ASP A 225 -4.43 27.35 -14.57
C ASP A 225 -3.44 26.18 -14.50
N ALA A 226 -2.48 26.21 -13.57
CA ALA A 226 -1.53 25.11 -13.38
C ALA A 226 -2.20 23.77 -13.02
N LEU A 227 -3.30 23.81 -12.25
CA LEU A 227 -4.06 22.61 -11.87
C LEU A 227 -4.96 22.12 -13.03
N ILE A 228 -5.52 23.05 -13.81
CA ILE A 228 -6.26 22.73 -15.05
C ILE A 228 -5.31 22.09 -16.07
N ASN A 229 -4.15 22.69 -16.32
CA ASN A 229 -3.15 22.18 -17.26
C ASN A 229 -2.68 20.77 -16.90
N VAL A 230 -2.48 20.46 -15.61
CA VAL A 230 -2.12 19.10 -15.16
C VAL A 230 -3.28 18.11 -15.36
N HIS A 231 -4.53 18.52 -15.14
CA HIS A 231 -5.71 17.69 -15.40
C HIS A 231 -5.85 17.35 -16.89
N GLU A 232 -5.99 18.37 -17.73
CA GLU A 232 -6.20 18.22 -19.17
C GLU A 232 -5.04 17.46 -19.84
N TYR A 233 -3.81 17.65 -19.35
CA TYR A 233 -2.66 16.95 -19.89
C TYR A 233 -2.66 15.44 -19.57
N ILE A 234 -3.13 15.03 -18.38
CA ILE A 234 -3.27 13.60 -18.06
C ILE A 234 -4.50 13.02 -18.78
N GLU A 235 -5.65 13.69 -18.77
CA GLU A 235 -6.86 13.25 -19.47
C GLU A 235 -6.60 13.04 -20.97
N GLY A 236 -5.87 13.96 -21.62
CA GLY A 236 -5.45 13.83 -23.02
C GLY A 236 -4.63 12.56 -23.29
N ILE A 237 -3.70 12.20 -22.40
CA ILE A 237 -2.90 10.96 -22.53
C ILE A 237 -3.78 9.70 -22.38
N LEU A 238 -4.86 9.76 -21.60
CA LEU A 238 -5.82 8.65 -21.45
C LEU A 238 -6.79 8.56 -22.64
N LEU A 239 -7.17 9.70 -23.23
CA LEU A 239 -7.96 9.79 -24.46
C LEU A 239 -7.19 9.31 -25.70
N ASP A 240 -5.91 9.68 -25.84
CA ASP A 240 -5.01 9.14 -26.88
C ASP A 240 -4.91 7.61 -26.80
N LYS A 241 -4.98 7.06 -25.58
CA LYS A 241 -5.02 5.62 -25.28
C LYS A 241 -6.42 5.01 -25.36
N LYS A 242 -7.45 5.81 -25.59
CA LYS A 242 -8.86 5.42 -25.73
C LYS A 242 -9.44 4.70 -24.51
N PHE A 243 -8.92 4.99 -23.30
CA PHE A 243 -9.43 4.34 -22.08
C PHE A 243 -10.88 4.73 -21.75
N PHE A 244 -11.35 5.87 -22.26
CA PHE A 244 -12.74 6.31 -22.30
C PHE A 244 -12.97 7.16 -23.57
N ASN A 245 -14.18 7.71 -23.74
CA ASN A 245 -14.59 8.56 -24.87
C ASN A 245 -15.01 9.95 -24.37
#